data_AF-A0A3B0P844-F1
#
_entry.id   AF-A0A3B0P844-F1
#
_cell.length_a   1.000
_cell.length_b   1.000
_cell.length_c   1.000
_cell.angle_alpha   90.00
_cell.angle_beta   90.00
_cell.angle_gamma   90.00
#
_symmetry.space_group_name_H-M   'P 1'
#
loop_
_entity.id
_entity.type
_entity.pdbx_description
1 polymer ?
#
loop_
_entity_poly.entity_id
_entity_poly.type
_entity_poly.pdbx_seq_one_letter_code
_entity_poly.pdbx_strand_id
1 'polypeptide(L)'
;MLNGKFICFEAKTSNEDKFILKNIKQHQLEYLILMQSHGAIAFFVFYFSKQNEFYKVDPMYIDSELKKNKKSLHFEELKENSIKIELNFPGVLNLLQ
;
A
#
# COMPACT_ATOMS: atom_id res chain seq x y z
N MET A 1 1.26 2.92 17.78
CA MET A 1 2.54 2.21 17.98
C MET A 1 2.24 0.73 18.26
N LEU A 2 3.11 -0.18 17.82
CA LEU A 2 3.03 -1.62 18.10
C LEU A 2 4.40 -2.10 18.57
N ASN A 3 4.47 -2.74 19.74
CA ASN A 3 5.71 -3.26 20.31
C ASN A 3 6.85 -2.22 20.31
N GLY A 4 6.54 -0.95 20.64
CA GLY A 4 7.51 0.15 20.64
C GLY A 4 7.85 0.74 19.27
N LYS A 5 7.31 0.20 18.17
CA LYS A 5 7.49 0.75 16.81
C LYS A 5 6.37 1.70 16.44
N PHE A 6 6.73 2.82 15.82
CA PHE A 6 5.76 3.71 15.17
C PHE A 6 5.11 2.99 13.97
N ILE A 7 3.82 3.21 13.76
CA ILE A 7 3.08 2.69 12.61
C ILE A 7 2.51 3.88 11.87
N CYS A 8 2.75 3.93 10.56
CA CYS A 8 2.09 4.87 9.67
C CYS A 8 1.74 4.20 8.34
N PHE A 9 0.69 4.66 7.69
CA PHE A 9 0.30 4.14 6.40
C PHE A 9 -0.48 5.17 5.60
N GLU A 10 -0.57 4.94 4.29
CA GLU A 10 -1.42 5.71 3.39
C GLU A 10 -2.40 4.76 2.69
N ALA A 11 -3.68 5.11 2.67
CA ALA A 11 -4.70 4.33 1.98
C ALA A 11 -4.93 4.84 0.54
N LYS A 12 -5.04 3.91 -0.41
CA LYS A 12 -5.36 4.16 -1.81
C LYS A 12 -6.50 3.27 -2.25
N THR A 13 -7.35 3.80 -3.12
CA THR A 13 -8.46 3.04 -3.70
C THR A 13 -8.37 3.08 -5.21
N SER A 14 -8.63 1.95 -5.85
CA SER A 14 -8.94 1.87 -7.28
C SER A 14 -10.33 1.30 -7.50
N ASN A 15 -11.03 1.86 -8.48
CA ASN A 15 -12.30 1.37 -8.97
C ASN A 15 -12.19 0.56 -10.28
N GLU A 16 -10.95 0.30 -10.71
CA GLU A 16 -10.62 -0.48 -11.91
C GLU A 16 -9.66 -1.62 -11.56
N ASP A 17 -9.39 -2.53 -12.50
CA ASP A 17 -8.40 -3.63 -12.36
C ASP A 17 -6.94 -3.14 -12.41
N LYS A 18 -6.72 -1.84 -12.28
CA LYS A 18 -5.42 -1.19 -12.28
C LYS A 18 -5.47 0.06 -11.42
N PHE A 19 -4.34 0.46 -10.86
CA PHE A 19 -4.17 1.71 -10.14
C PHE A 19 -3.23 2.65 -10.90
N ILE A 20 -3.61 3.92 -11.05
CA ILE A 20 -2.77 4.94 -11.71
C ILE A 20 -1.73 5.44 -10.71
N LEU A 21 -0.45 5.13 -10.95
CA LEU A 21 0.65 5.46 -10.03
C LEU A 21 0.80 6.95 -9.74
N LYS A 22 0.43 7.82 -10.70
CA LYS A 22 0.40 9.29 -10.54
C LYS A 22 -0.51 9.75 -9.39
N ASN A 23 -1.48 8.93 -8.95
CA ASN A 23 -2.37 9.26 -7.84
C ASN A 23 -1.69 9.13 -6.47
N ILE A 24 -0.46 8.61 -6.41
CA ILE A 24 0.39 8.67 -5.22
C ILE A 24 1.12 10.00 -5.25
N LYS A 25 0.86 10.85 -4.25
CA LYS A 25 1.58 12.12 -4.13
C LYS A 25 3.00 11.82 -3.68
N GLN A 26 3.98 12.45 -4.30
CA GLN A 26 5.41 12.20 -4.05
C GLN A 26 5.77 12.26 -2.55
N HIS A 27 5.30 13.28 -1.83
CA HIS A 27 5.56 13.41 -0.39
C HIS A 27 4.99 12.25 0.46
N GLN A 28 3.94 11.56 0.01
CA GLN A 28 3.39 10.40 0.74
C GLN A 28 4.35 9.22 0.67
N LEU A 29 4.89 8.97 -0.54
CA LEU A 29 5.89 7.93 -0.75
C LEU A 29 7.17 8.26 0.03
N GLU A 30 7.68 9.48 -0.11
CA GLU A 30 8.88 9.95 0.61
C GLU A 30 8.72 9.84 2.13
N TYR A 31 7.56 10.22 2.66
CA TYR A 31 7.26 10.08 4.08
C TYR A 31 7.30 8.63 4.55
N LEU A 32 6.64 7.70 3.84
CA LEU A 32 6.63 6.28 4.23
C LEU A 32 8.04 5.67 4.17
N ILE A 33 8.81 5.99 3.12
CA ILE A 33 10.21 5.59 2.98
C ILE A 33 11.06 6.13 4.14
N LEU A 34 10.90 7.41 4.48
CA LEU A 34 11.63 8.05 5.58
C LEU A 34 11.27 7.41 6.93
N MET A 35 10.01 7.09 7.17
CA MET A 35 9.59 6.45 8.41
C MET A 35 10.14 5.01 8.50
N GLN A 36 10.13 4.26 7.40
CA GLN A 36 10.72 2.93 7.33
C GLN A 36 12.22 2.96 7.63
N SER A 37 12.96 3.96 7.12
CA SER A 37 14.39 4.11 7.40
C SER A 37 14.71 4.43 8.86
N HIS A 38 13.75 4.95 9.62
CA HIS A 38 13.83 5.18 11.07
C HIS A 38 13.27 4.02 11.90
N GLY A 39 12.99 2.87 11.28
CA GLY A 39 12.53 1.66 11.97
C GLY A 39 11.02 1.61 12.26
N ALA A 40 10.23 2.52 11.68
CA ALA A 40 8.78 2.46 11.75
C ALA A 40 8.23 1.34 10.83
N ILE A 41 7.03 0.86 11.16
CA ILE A 41 6.23 0.00 10.29
C ILE A 41 5.44 0.94 9.37
N ALA A 42 5.93 1.14 8.14
CA ALA A 42 5.36 2.05 7.16
C ALA A 42 4.94 1.30 5.89
N PHE A 43 3.69 1.46 5.43
CA PHE A 43 3.16 0.74 4.26
C PHE A 43 2.02 1.51 3.56
N PHE A 44 1.68 1.11 2.35
CA PHE A 44 0.42 1.50 1.72
C PHE A 44 -0.66 0.44 1.97
N VAL A 45 -1.92 0.88 2.02
CA VAL A 45 -3.10 0.01 1.97
C VAL A 45 -3.83 0.29 0.67
N PHE A 46 -3.86 -0.67 -0.24
CA PHE A 46 -4.60 -0.60 -1.49
C PHE A 46 -5.93 -1.32 -1.38
N TYR A 47 -7.02 -0.64 -1.72
CA TYR A 47 -8.34 -1.21 -1.87
C TYR A 47 -8.74 -1.23 -3.35
N PHE A 48 -9.00 -2.42 -3.89
CA PHE A 48 -9.56 -2.59 -5.23
C PHE A 48 -11.05 -2.88 -5.10
N SER A 49 -11.90 -1.89 -5.36
CA SER A 49 -13.34 -1.99 -5.09
C SER A 49 -14.06 -2.97 -6.01
N LYS A 50 -13.56 -3.18 -7.23
CA LYS A 50 -14.11 -4.17 -8.17
C LYS A 50 -13.92 -5.62 -7.69
N GLN A 51 -12.77 -5.92 -7.08
CA GLN A 51 -12.48 -7.22 -6.48
C GLN A 51 -12.96 -7.30 -5.02
N ASN A 52 -13.23 -6.15 -4.41
CA ASN A 52 -13.48 -5.98 -2.99
C ASN A 52 -12.35 -6.54 -2.11
N GLU A 53 -11.10 -6.23 -2.47
CA GLU A 53 -9.90 -6.76 -1.80
C GLU A 53 -8.94 -5.67 -1.33
N PHE A 54 -8.26 -5.95 -0.22
CA PHE A 54 -7.28 -5.07 0.41
C PHE A 54 -5.89 -5.67 0.39
N TYR A 55 -4.89 -4.82 0.18
CA TYR A 55 -3.48 -5.22 0.08
C TYR A 55 -2.57 -4.26 0.83
N LYS A 56 -1.65 -4.82 1.61
CA LYS A 56 -0.56 -4.13 2.30
C LYS A 56 0.66 -4.15 1.38
N VAL A 57 1.04 -2.96 0.89
CA VAL A 57 2.06 -2.80 -0.14
C VAL A 57 3.27 -2.05 0.44
N ASP A 58 4.47 -2.57 0.17
CA ASP A 58 5.73 -1.92 0.58
C ASP A 58 5.96 -0.64 -0.23
N PRO A 59 6.26 0.51 0.40
CA PRO A 59 6.58 1.74 -0.32
C PRO A 59 7.80 1.60 -1.24
N MET A 60 8.77 0.73 -0.93
CA MET A 60 9.93 0.47 -1.79
C MET A 60 9.53 -0.17 -3.12
N TYR A 61 8.52 -1.04 -3.11
CA TYR A 61 7.99 -1.61 -4.35
C TYR A 61 7.41 -0.50 -5.24
N ILE A 62 6.58 0.38 -4.67
CA ILE A 62 6.01 1.53 -5.39
C ILE A 62 7.10 2.45 -5.97
N ASP A 63 8.12 2.77 -5.18
CA ASP A 63 9.27 3.59 -5.63
C ASP A 63 10.01 2.93 -6.80
N SER A 64 10.22 1.60 -6.73
CA SER A 64 10.88 0.86 -7.81
C SER A 64 10.07 0.88 -9.12
N GLU A 65 8.74 0.79 -9.05
CA GLU A 65 7.87 0.82 -10.22
C GLU A 65 7.78 2.23 -10.83
N LEU A 66 7.78 3.27 -9.99
CA LEU A 66 7.88 4.66 -10.45
C LEU A 66 9.22 4.93 -11.15
N LYS A 67 10.34 4.43 -10.61
CA LYS A 67 11.68 4.54 -11.22
C LYS A 67 11.78 3.82 -12.57
N LYS A 68 11.00 2.75 -12.78
CA LYS A 68 10.84 2.09 -14.09
C LYS A 68 9.94 2.88 -15.06
N ASN A 69 9.54 4.12 -14.73
CA ASN A 69 8.62 4.95 -15.50
C ASN A 69 7.23 4.32 -15.72
N LYS A 70 6.81 3.45 -14.81
CA LYS A 70 5.50 2.79 -14.92
C LYS A 70 4.38 3.77 -14.59
N LYS A 71 3.31 3.73 -15.38
CA LYS A 71 2.16 4.64 -15.23
C LYS A 71 1.04 4.07 -14.37
N SER A 72 0.93 2.74 -14.32
CA SER A 72 -0.11 2.04 -13.57
C SER A 72 0.34 0.65 -13.13
N LEU A 73 -0.23 0.17 -12.02
CA LEU A 73 -0.08 -1.21 -11.55
C LEU A 73 -1.37 -1.96 -11.80
N HIS A 74 -1.29 -3.14 -12.43
CA HIS A 74 -2.44 -4.03 -12.55
C HIS A 74 -2.72 -4.74 -11.23
N PHE A 75 -3.99 -5.09 -11.00
CA PHE A 75 -4.42 -5.80 -9.79
C PHE A 75 -3.62 -7.07 -9.52
N GLU A 76 -3.47 -7.96 -10.52
CA GLU A 76 -2.73 -9.22 -10.34
C GLU A 76 -1.26 -8.99 -9.99
N GLU A 77 -0.63 -8.00 -10.63
CA GLU A 77 0.76 -7.66 -10.32
C GLU A 77 0.92 -7.13 -8.90
N LEU A 78 0.01 -6.25 -8.47
CA LEU A 78 0.03 -5.73 -7.11
C LEU A 78 -0.18 -6.87 -6.11
N LYS A 79 -1.13 -7.77 -6.38
CA LYS A 79 -1.42 -8.95 -5.56
C LYS A 79 -0.22 -9.89 -5.41
N GLU A 80 0.55 -10.12 -6.47
CA GLU A 80 1.75 -10.95 -6.44
C GLU A 80 2.89 -10.32 -5.59
N ASN A 81 2.93 -8.99 -5.51
CA ASN A 81 4.00 -8.22 -4.85
C ASN A 81 3.56 -7.59 -3.52
N SER A 82 2.47 -8.08 -2.91
CA SER A 82 1.94 -7.51 -1.68
C SER A 82 1.27 -8.56 -0.80
N ILE A 83 0.92 -8.15 0.43
CA ILE A 83 0.26 -9.03 1.40
C ILE A 83 -1.23 -8.72 1.39
N LYS A 84 -2.08 -9.71 1.09
CA LYS A 84 -3.53 -9.57 1.18
C LYS A 84 -3.94 -9.33 2.64
N ILE A 85 -4.86 -8.38 2.85
CA ILE A 85 -5.41 -8.05 4.16
C ILE A 85 -6.86 -8.48 4.21
N GLU A 86 -7.24 -9.22 5.26
CA GLU A 86 -8.61 -9.67 5.45
C GLU A 86 -9.46 -8.61 6.15
N LEU A 87 -10.68 -8.41 5.62
CA LEU A 87 -11.72 -7.60 6.25
C LEU A 87 -12.53 -8.49 7.19
N ASN A 88 -12.37 -8.29 8.49
CA ASN A 88 -13.14 -8.99 9.51
C ASN A 88 -14.46 -8.27 9.76
N PHE A 89 -15.57 -8.99 9.94
CA PHE A 89 -16.84 -8.37 10.34
C PHE A 89 -16.73 -7.79 11.76
N PRO A 90 -17.27 -6.58 12.03
CA PRO A 90 -18.16 -5.77 11.19
C PRO A 90 -17.45 -4.65 10.39
N GLY A 91 -16.35 -4.95 9.69
CA GLY A 91 -15.61 -3.99 8.84
C GLY A 91 -14.23 -3.58 9.37
N VAL A 92 -13.61 -4.42 10.20
CA VAL A 92 -12.29 -4.19 10.79
C VAL A 92 -11.22 -4.78 9.88
N LEU A 93 -10.30 -3.94 9.41
CA LEU A 93 -9.16 -4.36 8.59
C LEU A 93 -7.96 -4.67 9.51
N ASN A 94 -7.45 -5.90 9.49
CA ASN A 94 -6.31 -6.28 10.32
C ASN A 94 -4.97 -5.92 9.66
N LEU A 95 -4.51 -4.68 9.87
CA LEU A 95 -3.32 -4.12 9.22
C LEU A 95 -1.97 -4.71 9.70
N LEU A 96 -1.98 -5.47 10.80
CA LEU A 96 -0.77 -5.89 11.53
C LEU A 96 -0.53 -7.40 11.49
N GLN A 97 -1.23 -8.14 10.63
CA GLN A 97 -0.87 -9.51 10.29
C GLN A 97 0.54 -9.59 9.69
#